data_AF-A0A9D9VE00-F1
#
_entry.id   AF-A0A9D9VE00-F1
#
_cell.length_a   1.000
_cell.length_b   1.000
_cell.length_c   1.000
_cell.angle_alpha   90.00
_cell.angle_beta   90.00
_cell.angle_gamma   90.00
#
_symmetry.space_group_name_H-M   'P 1'
#
loop_
_entity.id
_entity.type
_entity.pdbx_description
1 polymer ?
#
loop_
_entity_poly.entity_id
_entity_poly.type
_entity_poly.pdbx_seq_one_letter_code
_entity_poly.pdbx_strand_id
1 'polypeptide(L)'
;MKKTSKYIHLWLSLPAGIMISIICFTGAILVFKEELLTYMGYENIRDSPLMGVMKLHRWLMDDTRTVGKVIVGISTLFFIFILISGMVACWPKKWKKRHFTVRQGRTMRQTLYNLHTVLGLYAGIILLVCALTGLMWSFQWYRDLVGFIFDAEVQRGAPIWKVVRSLHFGDYAGWFSKTLTFIAAIIGGLLPITGYWMYIDKKMRTRKRSYLVSKEILDR
;
A
#
# COMPACT_ATOMS: atom_id res chain seq x y z
N MET A 1 5.91 2.42 -24.64
CA MET A 1 6.20 2.79 -23.23
C MET A 1 5.03 2.58 -22.26
N LYS A 2 3.80 3.12 -22.46
CA LYS A 2 2.68 2.94 -21.49
C LYS A 2 2.14 1.50 -21.35
N LYS A 3 2.20 0.69 -22.42
CA LYS A 3 1.72 -0.71 -22.38
C LYS A 3 2.64 -1.58 -21.50
N THR A 4 3.95 -1.41 -21.65
CA THR A 4 4.98 -2.11 -20.86
C THR A 4 4.95 -1.69 -19.40
N SER A 5 4.86 -0.40 -19.09
CA SER A 5 4.76 0.08 -17.70
C SER A 5 3.50 -0.45 -16.98
N LYS A 6 2.34 -0.44 -17.65
CA LYS A 6 1.12 -1.06 -17.08
C LYS A 6 1.23 -2.57 -16.91
N TYR A 7 1.97 -3.24 -17.78
CA TYR A 7 2.25 -4.67 -17.66
C TYR A 7 3.17 -4.94 -16.47
N ILE A 8 4.27 -4.20 -16.34
CA ILE A 8 5.20 -4.30 -15.20
C ILE A 8 4.45 -4.06 -13.88
N HIS A 9 3.65 -2.99 -13.79
CA HIS A 9 2.85 -2.70 -12.60
C HIS A 9 1.92 -3.87 -12.23
N LEU A 10 1.21 -4.42 -13.22
CA LEU A 10 0.33 -5.56 -13.00
C LEU A 10 1.10 -6.79 -12.49
N TRP A 11 2.19 -7.17 -13.14
CA TRP A 11 2.96 -8.36 -12.78
C TRP A 11 3.65 -8.25 -11.43
N LEU A 12 4.10 -7.06 -11.05
CA LEU A 12 4.65 -6.81 -9.72
C LEU A 12 3.56 -6.84 -8.64
N SER A 13 2.37 -6.31 -8.94
CA SER A 13 1.26 -6.27 -7.98
C SER A 13 0.58 -7.62 -7.73
N LEU A 14 0.62 -8.57 -8.68
CA LEU A 14 -0.05 -9.86 -8.55
C LEU A 14 0.50 -10.77 -7.43
N PRO A 15 1.82 -10.93 -7.21
CA PRO A 15 2.32 -11.72 -6.09
C PRO A 15 2.30 -10.95 -4.76
N ALA A 16 2.56 -9.63 -4.79
CA ALA A 16 2.70 -8.84 -3.56
C ALA A 16 1.37 -8.29 -3.01
N GLY A 17 0.32 -8.22 -3.85
CA GLY A 17 -0.89 -7.46 -3.54
C GLY A 17 -1.68 -7.94 -2.32
N ILE A 18 -1.79 -9.26 -2.11
CA ILE A 18 -2.46 -9.81 -0.92
C ILE A 18 -1.70 -9.42 0.35
N MET A 19 -0.37 -9.57 0.34
CA MET A 19 0.49 -9.19 1.46
C MET A 19 0.39 -7.70 1.77
N ILE A 20 0.46 -6.85 0.74
CA ILE A 20 0.33 -5.39 0.87
C ILE A 20 -1.05 -5.03 1.45
N SER A 21 -2.11 -5.73 1.05
CA SER A 21 -3.46 -5.49 1.58
C SER A 21 -3.51 -5.74 3.08
N ILE A 22 -2.96 -6.86 3.55
CA ILE A 22 -2.89 -7.20 4.98
C ILE A 22 -2.08 -6.14 5.74
N ILE A 23 -0.91 -5.76 5.24
CA ILE A 23 -0.05 -4.74 5.87
C ILE A 23 -0.78 -3.40 5.95
N CYS A 24 -1.50 -3.00 4.91
CA CYS A 24 -2.22 -1.72 4.89
C CYS A 24 -3.42 -1.72 5.85
N PHE A 25 -4.24 -2.79 5.88
CA PHE A 25 -5.38 -2.85 6.81
C PHE A 25 -4.94 -2.95 8.27
N THR A 26 -3.92 -3.75 8.57
CA THR A 26 -3.34 -3.80 9.92
C THR A 26 -2.70 -2.47 10.30
N GLY A 27 -2.00 -1.82 9.35
CA GLY A 27 -1.43 -0.49 9.54
C GLY A 27 -2.50 0.55 9.85
N ALA A 28 -3.65 0.53 9.16
CA ALA A 28 -4.77 1.42 9.41
C ALA A 28 -5.27 1.32 10.86
N ILE A 29 -5.36 0.11 11.41
CA ILE A 29 -5.72 -0.10 12.82
C ILE A 29 -4.63 0.49 13.75
N LEU A 30 -3.36 0.23 13.42
CA LEU A 30 -2.22 0.66 14.24
C LEU A 30 -1.95 2.17 14.22
N VAL A 31 -2.50 2.90 13.24
CA VAL A 31 -2.48 4.37 13.25
C VAL A 31 -3.04 4.88 14.59
N PHE A 32 -4.18 4.35 15.05
CA PHE A 32 -4.84 4.77 16.29
C PHE A 32 -4.47 3.94 17.52
N LYS A 33 -3.27 3.33 17.54
CA LYS A 33 -2.90 2.42 18.63
C LYS A 33 -3.00 3.07 20.01
N GLU A 34 -2.58 4.32 20.19
CA GLU A 34 -2.56 4.98 21.50
C GLU A 34 -3.97 5.26 22.01
N GLU A 35 -4.87 5.69 21.12
CA GLU A 35 -6.28 5.93 21.43
C GLU A 35 -7.02 4.63 21.73
N LEU A 36 -6.76 3.59 20.94
CA LEU A 36 -7.37 2.28 21.16
C LEU A 36 -6.89 1.65 22.48
N LEU A 37 -5.60 1.80 22.82
CA LEU A 37 -5.07 1.36 24.11
C LEU A 37 -5.73 2.09 25.27
N THR A 38 -5.82 3.42 25.17
CA THR A 38 -6.48 4.27 26.17
C THR A 38 -7.95 3.87 26.33
N TYR A 39 -8.68 3.68 25.22
CA TYR A 39 -10.09 3.29 25.23
C TYR A 39 -10.33 1.91 25.84
N MET A 40 -9.43 0.96 25.59
CA MET A 40 -9.51 -0.39 26.16
C MET A 40 -8.94 -0.50 27.58
N GLY A 41 -8.33 0.56 28.12
CA GLY A 41 -7.74 0.58 29.45
C GLY A 41 -6.40 -0.16 29.57
N TYR A 42 -5.62 -0.28 28.50
CA TYR A 42 -4.29 -0.90 28.52
C TYR A 42 -3.19 0.17 28.46
N GLU A 43 -2.21 0.11 29.37
CA GLU A 43 -1.05 1.01 29.35
C GLU A 43 0.02 0.60 28.31
N ASN A 44 0.14 -0.71 28.08
CA ASN A 44 1.16 -1.28 27.21
C ASN A 44 0.52 -2.07 26.07
N ILE A 45 1.03 -1.86 24.85
CA ILE A 45 0.56 -2.59 23.67
C ILE A 45 0.71 -4.10 23.84
N ARG A 46 1.71 -4.56 24.61
CA ARG A 46 2.07 -5.96 24.78
C ARG A 46 0.96 -6.78 25.44
N ASP A 47 0.18 -6.14 26.30
CA ASP A 47 -0.87 -6.79 27.09
C ASP A 47 -2.24 -6.69 26.38
N SER A 48 -2.31 -5.89 25.31
CA SER A 48 -3.53 -5.63 24.54
C SER A 48 -3.67 -6.57 23.33
N PRO A 49 -4.89 -6.75 22.81
CA PRO A 49 -5.12 -7.47 21.54
C PRO A 49 -4.44 -6.80 20.34
N LEU A 50 -4.07 -5.51 20.42
CA LEU A 50 -3.32 -4.81 19.36
C LEU A 50 -1.92 -5.38 19.19
N MET A 51 -1.38 -6.11 20.17
CA MET A 51 -0.15 -6.87 19.97
C MET A 51 -0.29 -7.89 18.86
N GLY A 52 -1.46 -8.54 18.73
CA GLY A 52 -1.74 -9.46 17.62
C GLY A 52 -1.69 -8.75 16.27
N VAL A 53 -2.31 -7.57 16.18
CA VAL A 53 -2.29 -6.73 14.97
C VAL A 53 -0.86 -6.28 14.64
N MET A 54 -0.08 -5.86 15.64
CA MET A 54 1.33 -5.48 15.49
C MET A 54 2.19 -6.68 15.07
N LYS A 55 1.93 -7.86 15.64
CA LYS A 55 2.56 -9.13 15.26
C LYS A 55 2.32 -9.45 13.79
N LEU A 56 1.09 -9.32 13.33
CA LEU A 56 0.73 -9.54 11.93
C LEU A 56 1.38 -8.50 11.01
N HIS A 57 1.30 -7.22 11.37
CA HIS A 57 1.81 -6.11 10.54
C HIS A 57 3.33 -6.16 10.35
N ARG A 58 4.08 -6.44 11.42
CA ARG A 58 5.55 -6.34 11.40
C ARG A 58 6.26 -7.68 11.17
N TRP A 59 5.65 -8.77 11.61
CA TRP A 59 6.27 -10.09 11.62
C TRP A 59 5.40 -11.18 10.99
N LEU A 60 4.23 -10.85 10.43
CA LEU A 60 3.31 -11.87 9.88
C LEU A 60 2.99 -13.00 10.87
N MET A 61 2.89 -12.65 12.16
CA MET A 61 2.72 -13.60 13.28
C MET A 61 3.89 -14.59 13.50
N ASP A 62 5.06 -14.32 12.94
CA ASP A 62 6.29 -15.07 13.24
C ASP A 62 6.79 -14.77 14.65
N ASP A 63 6.76 -15.79 15.52
CA ASP A 63 7.24 -15.69 16.90
C ASP A 63 8.77 -15.59 16.98
N THR A 64 9.50 -16.09 15.98
CA THR A 64 10.97 -15.96 15.93
C THR A 64 11.41 -14.54 15.56
N ARG A 65 10.51 -13.73 15.00
CA ARG A 65 10.74 -12.33 14.56
C ARG A 65 11.89 -12.16 13.55
N THR A 66 12.28 -13.24 12.87
CA THR A 66 13.39 -13.25 11.91
C THR A 66 12.85 -13.25 10.49
N VAL A 67 12.19 -14.35 10.09
CA VAL A 67 11.67 -14.58 8.75
C VAL A 67 10.56 -13.61 8.44
N GLY A 68 9.61 -13.43 9.36
CA GLY A 68 8.48 -12.52 9.17
C GLY A 68 8.90 -11.08 8.91
N LYS A 69 9.92 -10.62 9.64
CA LYS A 69 10.50 -9.28 9.48
C LYS A 69 11.11 -9.09 8.09
N VAL A 70 11.82 -10.11 7.58
CA VAL A 70 12.43 -10.07 6.24
C VAL A 70 11.34 -10.11 5.16
N ILE A 71 10.34 -10.96 5.29
CA ILE A 71 9.21 -11.06 4.34
C ILE A 71 8.47 -9.72 4.24
N VAL A 72 8.10 -9.12 5.38
CA VAL A 72 7.44 -7.80 5.41
C VAL A 72 8.35 -6.70 4.86
N GLY A 73 9.67 -6.76 5.14
CA GLY A 73 10.64 -5.85 4.56
C GLY A 73 10.71 -5.93 3.03
N ILE A 74 10.85 -7.14 2.49
CA ILE A 74 10.91 -7.38 1.04
C ILE A 74 9.59 -6.98 0.36
N SER A 75 8.44 -7.32 0.96
CA SER A 75 7.14 -6.91 0.41
C SER A 75 6.97 -5.39 0.42
N THR A 76 7.52 -4.69 1.41
CA THR A 76 7.56 -3.21 1.45
C THR A 76 8.41 -2.62 0.34
N LEU A 77 9.55 -3.26 -0.01
CA LEU A 77 10.34 -2.84 -1.18
C LEU A 77 9.53 -2.98 -2.47
N PHE A 78 8.87 -4.12 -2.68
CA PHE A 78 7.96 -4.29 -3.82
C PHE A 78 6.82 -3.26 -3.80
N PHE A 79 6.27 -2.96 -2.64
CA PHE A 79 5.23 -1.95 -2.49
C PHE A 79 5.70 -0.57 -2.96
N ILE A 80 6.90 -0.15 -2.58
CA ILE A 80 7.51 1.11 -3.05
C ILE A 80 7.65 1.11 -4.58
N PHE A 81 8.17 0.03 -5.17
CA PHE A 81 8.26 -0.09 -6.63
C PHE A 81 6.88 -0.06 -7.31
N ILE A 82 5.86 -0.68 -6.72
CA ILE A 82 4.48 -0.66 -7.23
C ILE A 82 3.90 0.76 -7.16
N LEU A 83 4.12 1.49 -6.07
CA LEU A 83 3.67 2.89 -5.92
C LEU A 83 4.34 3.80 -6.95
N ILE A 84 5.67 3.73 -7.08
CA ILE A 84 6.43 4.53 -8.05
C ILE A 84 5.99 4.18 -9.48
N SER A 85 5.91 2.89 -9.82
CA SER A 85 5.46 2.47 -11.15
C SER A 85 4.02 2.89 -11.44
N GLY A 86 3.13 2.88 -10.43
CA GLY A 86 1.76 3.36 -10.52
C GLY A 86 1.69 4.85 -10.82
N MET A 87 2.45 5.67 -10.08
CA MET A 87 2.54 7.12 -10.32
C MET A 87 3.08 7.45 -11.72
N VAL A 88 4.16 6.79 -12.13
CA VAL A 88 4.75 6.94 -13.46
C VAL A 88 3.77 6.51 -14.56
N ALA A 89 3.03 5.42 -14.36
CA ALA A 89 2.02 4.95 -15.31
C ALA A 89 0.85 5.93 -15.45
N CYS A 90 0.50 6.61 -14.35
CA CYS A 90 -0.56 7.62 -14.29
C CYS A 90 -0.13 8.99 -14.83
N TRP A 91 1.18 9.26 -14.94
CA TRP A 91 1.68 10.55 -15.39
C TRP A 91 1.18 10.92 -16.81
N PRO A 92 0.51 12.08 -16.97
CA PRO A 92 0.01 12.52 -18.26
C PRO A 92 1.17 12.99 -19.16
N LYS A 93 1.18 12.57 -20.45
CA LYS A 93 2.21 13.00 -21.42
C LYS A 93 2.08 14.48 -21.83
N LYS A 94 0.92 15.08 -21.61
CA LYS A 94 0.62 16.51 -21.82
C LYS A 94 -0.27 16.93 -20.65
N TRP A 95 -0.07 18.12 -20.08
CA TRP A 95 -0.80 18.70 -18.93
C TRP A 95 -2.29 18.93 -19.20
N LYS A 96 -3.03 17.89 -19.58
CA LYS A 96 -4.49 17.92 -19.71
C LYS A 96 -5.07 17.55 -18.35
N LYS A 97 -5.91 18.45 -17.78
CA LYS A 97 -6.59 18.35 -16.47
C LYS A 97 -7.45 17.08 -16.24
N ARG A 98 -7.49 16.14 -17.19
CA ARG A 98 -8.35 14.95 -17.20
C ARG A 98 -8.00 13.90 -16.13
N HIS A 99 -6.84 13.96 -15.51
CA HIS A 99 -6.38 12.97 -14.53
C HIS A 99 -6.70 13.31 -13.07
N PHE A 100 -7.25 14.51 -12.79
CA PHE A 100 -7.51 14.99 -11.43
C PHE A 100 -9.00 15.02 -11.04
N THR A 101 -9.90 14.63 -11.95
CA THR A 101 -11.35 14.65 -11.73
C THR A 101 -11.93 13.24 -11.70
N VAL A 102 -12.64 12.88 -10.63
CA VAL A 102 -13.41 11.63 -10.54
C VAL A 102 -14.52 11.67 -11.59
N ARG A 103 -14.39 10.86 -12.64
CA ARG A 103 -15.45 10.65 -13.63
C ARG A 103 -16.07 9.29 -13.40
N GLN A 104 -17.38 9.29 -13.17
CA GLN A 104 -18.15 8.05 -13.14
C GLN A 104 -18.12 7.42 -14.53
N GLY A 105 -17.74 6.14 -14.58
CA GLY A 105 -17.72 5.36 -15.81
C GLY A 105 -19.13 4.90 -16.17
N ARG A 106 -19.35 4.53 -17.43
CA ARG A 106 -20.60 3.91 -17.89
C ARG A 106 -20.78 2.49 -17.36
N THR A 107 -19.70 1.89 -16.84
CA THR A 107 -19.66 0.52 -16.30
C THR A 107 -18.90 0.52 -14.97
N MET A 108 -19.25 -0.40 -14.07
CA MET A 108 -18.57 -0.57 -12.77
C MET A 108 -17.05 -0.71 -12.93
N ARG A 109 -16.59 -1.44 -13.94
CA ARG A 109 -15.17 -1.58 -14.25
C ARG A 109 -14.49 -0.25 -14.61
N GLN A 110 -15.14 0.58 -15.42
CA GLN A 110 -14.59 1.88 -15.80
C GLN A 110 -14.55 2.83 -14.59
N THR A 111 -15.59 2.80 -13.76
CA THR A 111 -15.63 3.57 -12.51
C THR A 111 -14.53 3.12 -11.56
N LEU A 112 -14.37 1.82 -11.33
CA LEU A 112 -13.30 1.28 -10.49
C LEU A 112 -11.91 1.56 -11.06
N TYR A 113 -11.72 1.53 -12.38
CA TYR A 113 -10.44 1.93 -12.99
C TYR A 113 -10.12 3.41 -12.74
N ASN A 114 -11.11 4.29 -12.90
CA ASN A 114 -10.95 5.72 -12.66
C ASN A 114 -10.66 5.99 -11.17
N LEU A 115 -11.41 5.35 -10.26
CA LEU A 115 -11.19 5.44 -8.82
C LEU A 115 -9.82 4.90 -8.42
N HIS A 116 -9.44 3.70 -8.86
CA HIS A 116 -8.13 3.10 -8.57
C HIS A 116 -6.99 4.02 -9.02
N THR A 117 -7.13 4.66 -10.20
CA THR A 117 -6.12 5.59 -10.72
C THR A 117 -6.02 6.87 -9.88
N VAL A 118 -7.17 7.49 -9.54
CA VAL A 118 -7.20 8.76 -8.80
C VAL A 118 -6.82 8.56 -7.33
N LEU A 119 -7.43 7.57 -6.67
CA LEU A 119 -7.12 7.22 -5.28
C LEU A 119 -5.69 6.73 -5.14
N GLY A 120 -5.18 5.95 -6.10
CA GLY A 120 -3.78 5.51 -6.12
C GLY A 120 -2.80 6.66 -6.25
N LEU A 121 -3.12 7.72 -7.00
CA LEU A 121 -2.27 8.90 -7.11
C LEU A 121 -2.21 9.70 -5.80
N TYR A 122 -3.37 9.97 -5.18
CA TYR A 122 -3.44 10.76 -3.94
C TYR A 122 -2.91 9.99 -2.73
N ALA A 123 -3.41 8.78 -2.48
CA ALA A 123 -2.96 7.95 -1.36
C ALA A 123 -1.52 7.46 -1.56
N GLY A 124 -1.08 7.29 -2.81
CA GLY A 124 0.26 6.79 -3.13
C GLY A 124 1.39 7.66 -2.59
N ILE A 125 1.20 8.99 -2.51
CA ILE A 125 2.21 9.89 -1.93
C ILE A 125 2.38 9.61 -0.44
N ILE A 126 1.26 9.58 0.30
CA ILE A 126 1.26 9.33 1.75
C ILE A 126 1.81 7.93 2.04
N LEU A 127 1.32 6.93 1.31
CA LEU A 127 1.77 5.53 1.45
C LEU A 127 3.24 5.35 1.09
N LEU A 128 3.79 6.13 0.15
CA LEU A 128 5.21 6.08 -0.19
C LEU A 128 6.06 6.57 0.99
N VAL A 129 5.67 7.65 1.64
CA VAL A 129 6.35 8.15 2.85
C VAL A 129 6.24 7.14 3.99
N CYS A 130 5.06 6.55 4.21
CA CYS A 130 4.86 5.50 5.21
C CYS A 130 5.71 4.25 4.91
N ALA A 131 5.81 3.82 3.65
CA ALA A 131 6.60 2.66 3.26
C ALA A 131 8.11 2.90 3.42
N LEU A 132 8.59 4.08 3.01
CA LEU A 132 10.00 4.48 3.16
C LEU A 132 10.42 4.56 4.63
N THR A 133 9.56 5.12 5.49
CA THR A 133 9.80 5.10 6.94
C THR A 133 9.71 3.68 7.49
N GLY A 134 8.73 2.88 7.04
CA GLY A 134 8.51 1.48 7.41
C GLY A 134 9.73 0.57 7.23
N LEU A 135 10.52 0.78 6.17
CA LEU A 135 11.76 0.03 5.91
C LEU A 135 12.78 0.11 7.06
N MET A 136 12.76 1.21 7.84
CA MET A 136 13.67 1.41 8.97
C MET A 136 13.42 0.42 10.10
N TRP A 137 12.27 -0.26 10.15
CA TRP A 137 12.01 -1.32 11.14
C TRP A 137 12.50 -2.71 10.69
N SER A 138 12.80 -2.88 9.40
CA SER A 138 13.16 -4.17 8.80
C SER A 138 14.66 -4.27 8.50
N PHE A 139 15.28 -3.27 7.89
CA PHE A 139 16.65 -3.39 7.41
C PHE A 139 17.61 -2.51 8.21
N GLN A 140 18.75 -3.08 8.65
CA GLN A 140 19.81 -2.31 9.31
C GLN A 140 20.54 -1.43 8.29
N TRP A 141 20.93 -1.97 7.14
CA TRP A 141 21.58 -1.23 6.06
C TRP A 141 20.82 0.04 5.65
N TYR A 142 19.47 -0.01 5.69
CA TYR A 142 18.64 1.14 5.34
C TYR A 142 18.69 2.22 6.44
N ARG A 143 18.76 1.83 7.71
CA ARG A 143 18.98 2.78 8.82
C ARG A 143 20.36 3.41 8.72
N ASP A 144 21.37 2.62 8.38
CA ASP A 144 22.76 3.10 8.26
C ASP A 144 22.88 4.09 7.09
N LEU A 145 22.23 3.81 5.96
CA LEU A 145 22.14 4.72 4.81
C LEU A 145 21.45 6.04 5.18
N VAL A 146 20.31 5.99 5.89
CA VAL A 146 19.62 7.20 6.35
C VAL A 146 20.50 7.97 7.34
N GLY A 147 21.18 7.28 8.26
CA GLY A 147 22.08 7.92 9.22
C GLY A 147 23.25 8.62 8.55
N PHE A 148 23.81 8.02 7.51
CA PHE A 148 24.87 8.61 6.70
C PHE A 148 24.40 9.84 5.91
N ILE A 149 23.22 9.78 5.26
CA ILE A 149 22.70 10.90 4.45
C ILE A 149 22.38 12.13 5.31
N PHE A 150 21.85 11.91 6.51
CA PHE A 150 21.41 13.00 7.40
C PHE A 150 22.42 13.35 8.49
N ASP A 151 23.60 12.71 8.49
CA ASP A 151 24.62 12.82 9.54
C ASP A 151 24.02 12.73 10.96
N ALA A 152 23.14 11.73 11.15
CA ALA A 152 22.29 11.63 12.32
C ALA A 152 22.28 10.21 12.90
N GLU A 153 22.26 10.11 14.23
CA GLU A 153 22.15 8.82 14.92
C GLU A 153 20.76 8.20 14.70
N VAL A 154 20.69 7.09 13.98
CA VAL A 154 19.44 6.34 13.73
C VAL A 154 19.23 5.27 14.79
N GLN A 155 19.29 5.65 16.07
CA GLN A 155 18.98 4.78 17.20
C GLN A 155 17.55 5.00 17.71
N ARG A 156 16.95 3.97 18.33
CA ARG A 156 15.61 4.07 18.90
C ARG A 156 15.63 5.09 20.05
N GLY A 157 14.97 6.23 19.83
CA GLY A 157 14.91 7.32 20.81
C GLY A 157 15.58 8.61 20.34
N ALA A 158 16.46 8.52 19.34
CA ALA A 158 17.09 9.67 18.72
C ALA A 158 16.07 10.59 18.04
N PRO A 159 16.40 11.88 17.83
CA PRO A 159 15.49 12.86 17.21
C PRO A 159 14.96 12.39 15.86
N ILE A 160 15.83 11.88 14.98
CA ILE A 160 15.44 11.38 13.66
C ILE A 160 14.46 10.20 13.76
N TRP A 161 14.65 9.31 14.74
CA TRP A 161 13.76 8.19 14.97
C TRP A 161 12.37 8.65 15.44
N LYS A 162 12.27 9.76 16.19
CA LYS A 162 10.98 10.37 16.54
C LYS A 162 10.26 10.90 15.31
N VAL A 163 10.96 11.59 14.42
CA VAL A 163 10.40 12.09 13.15
C VAL A 163 9.94 10.94 12.26
N VAL A 164 10.76 9.91 12.08
CA VAL A 164 10.42 8.72 11.28
C VAL A 164 9.18 8.03 11.83
N ARG A 165 9.11 7.82 13.15
CA ARG A 165 7.92 7.27 13.80
C ARG A 165 6.71 8.14 13.54
N SER A 166 6.86 9.46 13.67
CA SER A 166 5.77 10.40 13.52
C SER A 166 5.22 10.45 12.10
N LEU A 167 6.10 10.43 11.10
CA LEU A 167 5.74 10.33 9.68
C LEU A 167 5.07 9.00 9.35
N HIS A 168 5.54 7.89 9.94
CA HIS A 168 4.98 6.56 9.68
C HIS A 168 3.54 6.41 10.20
N PHE A 169 3.28 6.88 11.43
CA PHE A 169 1.93 6.82 12.04
C PHE A 169 1.05 8.03 11.67
N GLY A 170 1.62 9.07 11.06
CA GLY A 170 0.90 10.28 10.71
C GLY A 170 0.50 11.13 11.90
N ASP A 171 1.25 11.13 13.00
CA ASP A 171 0.92 11.91 14.21
C ASP A 171 1.55 13.32 14.22
N TYR A 172 2.24 13.72 13.15
CA TYR A 172 3.00 14.98 13.06
C TYR A 172 2.13 16.25 13.09
N ALA A 173 0.87 16.19 12.65
CA ALA A 173 -0.11 17.27 12.72
C ALA A 173 -1.33 16.86 13.58
N GLY A 174 -1.11 15.97 14.55
CA GLY A 174 -2.16 15.45 15.42
C GLY A 174 -3.23 14.68 14.66
N TRP A 175 -4.50 14.90 15.01
CA TRP A 175 -5.65 14.17 14.45
C TRP A 175 -5.79 14.30 12.94
N PHE A 176 -5.45 15.45 12.36
CA PHE A 176 -5.62 15.68 10.92
C PHE A 176 -4.75 14.75 10.08
N SER A 177 -3.44 14.74 10.32
CA SER A 177 -2.51 13.85 9.60
C SER A 177 -2.79 12.39 9.89
N LYS A 178 -3.28 12.09 11.10
CA LYS A 178 -3.60 10.73 11.53
C LYS A 178 -4.78 10.17 10.75
N THR A 179 -5.85 10.94 10.61
CA THR A 179 -7.01 10.60 9.78
C THR A 179 -6.62 10.46 8.31
N LEU A 180 -5.75 11.33 7.78
CA LEU A 180 -5.25 11.20 6.41
C LEU A 180 -4.47 9.90 6.19
N THR A 181 -3.55 9.56 7.09
CA THR A 181 -2.78 8.31 7.01
C THR A 181 -3.68 7.08 7.14
N PHE A 182 -4.69 7.13 8.02
CA PHE A 182 -5.70 6.08 8.13
C PHE A 182 -6.48 5.86 6.83
N ILE A 183 -7.00 6.94 6.24
CA ILE A 183 -7.73 6.87 4.96
C ILE A 183 -6.81 6.36 3.85
N ALA A 184 -5.57 6.86 3.80
CA ALA A 184 -4.58 6.40 2.84
C ALA A 184 -4.26 4.91 3.00
N ALA A 185 -4.15 4.41 4.23
CA ALA A 185 -3.93 2.99 4.52
C ALA A 185 -5.12 2.12 4.08
N ILE A 186 -6.36 2.53 4.34
CA ILE A 186 -7.55 1.81 3.84
C ILE A 186 -7.56 1.78 2.31
N ILE A 187 -7.34 2.93 1.66
CA ILE A 187 -7.24 3.00 0.20
C ILE A 187 -6.13 2.07 -0.29
N GLY A 188 -4.95 2.11 0.33
CA GLY A 188 -3.81 1.27 0.04
C GLY A 188 -4.14 -0.22 0.08
N GLY A 189 -4.96 -0.66 1.05
CA GLY A 189 -5.43 -2.04 1.13
C GLY A 189 -6.47 -2.41 0.07
N LEU A 190 -7.29 -1.46 -0.36
CA LEU A 190 -8.30 -1.67 -1.40
C LEU A 190 -7.74 -1.63 -2.83
N LEU A 191 -6.60 -0.96 -3.05
CA LEU A 191 -5.98 -0.85 -4.38
C LEU A 191 -5.60 -2.23 -4.96
N PRO A 192 -4.87 -3.13 -4.27
CA PRO A 192 -4.61 -4.46 -4.78
C PRO A 192 -5.90 -5.24 -5.07
N ILE A 193 -6.88 -5.20 -4.17
CA ILE A 193 -8.16 -5.91 -4.32
C ILE A 193 -8.89 -5.47 -5.60
N THR A 194 -9.02 -4.15 -5.81
CA THR A 194 -9.63 -3.60 -7.02
C THR A 194 -8.82 -3.92 -8.28
N GLY A 195 -7.49 -3.98 -8.18
CA GLY A 195 -6.58 -4.41 -9.26
C GLY A 195 -6.77 -5.88 -9.66
N TYR A 196 -6.82 -6.79 -8.68
CA TYR A 196 -7.08 -8.22 -8.91
C TYR A 196 -8.44 -8.43 -9.55
N TRP A 197 -9.49 -7.79 -9.03
CA TRP A 197 -10.83 -7.89 -9.58
C TRP A 197 -10.86 -7.43 -11.05
N MET A 198 -10.22 -6.31 -11.36
CA MET A 198 -10.11 -5.80 -12.74
C MET A 198 -9.35 -6.75 -13.68
N TYR A 199 -8.30 -7.42 -13.19
CA TYR A 199 -7.57 -8.42 -13.94
C TYR A 199 -8.44 -9.63 -14.26
N ILE A 200 -9.18 -10.15 -13.27
CA ILE A 200 -10.08 -11.30 -13.40
C ILE A 200 -11.24 -10.96 -14.34
N ASP A 201 -11.92 -9.82 -14.18
CA ASP A 201 -13.00 -9.38 -15.10
C ASP A 201 -12.51 -9.29 -16.55
N LYS A 202 -11.30 -8.74 -16.78
CA LYS A 202 -10.72 -8.69 -18.12
C LYS A 202 -10.53 -10.09 -18.69
N LYS A 203 -9.96 -11.01 -17.91
CA LYS A 203 -9.69 -12.39 -18.34
C LYS A 203 -10.99 -13.15 -18.65
N MET A 204 -12.01 -13.02 -17.81
CA MET A 204 -13.32 -13.66 -18.00
C MET A 204 -14.02 -13.15 -19.26
N ARG A 205 -14.02 -11.83 -19.51
CA ARG A 205 -14.62 -11.25 -20.73
C ARG A 205 -13.91 -11.68 -22.01
N THR A 206 -12.57 -11.76 -21.99
CA THR A 206 -11.81 -12.28 -23.13
C THR A 206 -12.16 -13.73 -23.41
N ARG A 207 -12.22 -14.59 -22.38
CA ARG A 207 -12.63 -16.00 -22.52
C ARG A 207 -14.05 -16.14 -23.06
N LYS A 208 -15.01 -15.38 -22.52
CA LYS A 208 -16.41 -15.39 -22.98
C LYS A 208 -16.51 -15.01 -24.45
N ARG A 209 -15.75 -13.99 -24.90
CA ARG A 209 -15.72 -13.56 -26.30
C ARG A 209 -15.13 -14.66 -27.20
N SER A 210 -14.03 -15.30 -26.81
CA SER A 210 -13.44 -16.41 -27.57
C SER A 210 -14.39 -17.60 -27.67
N TYR A 211 -15.11 -17.94 -26.60
CA TYR A 211 -16.12 -19.00 -26.62
C TYR A 211 -17.28 -18.71 -27.57
N LEU A 212 -17.82 -17.49 -27.54
CA LEU A 212 -18.93 -17.09 -28.43
C LEU A 212 -18.51 -17.12 -29.91
N VAL A 213 -17.30 -16.64 -30.23
CA VAL A 213 -16.76 -16.72 -31.60
C VAL A 213 -16.56 -18.17 -32.03
N SER A 214 -16.02 -19.02 -31.15
CA SER A 214 -15.86 -20.45 -31.44
C SER A 214 -17.20 -21.15 -31.65
N LYS A 215 -18.23 -20.79 -30.88
CA LYS A 215 -19.58 -21.33 -31.02
C LYS A 215 -20.23 -20.90 -32.34
N GLU A 216 -20.12 -19.62 -32.69
CA GLU A 216 -20.65 -19.10 -33.97
C GLU A 216 -19.99 -19.73 -35.20
N ILE A 217 -18.73 -20.15 -35.10
CA ILE A 217 -18.02 -20.89 -36.16
C ILE A 217 -18.51 -22.35 -36.25
N LEU A 218 -18.81 -23.00 -35.12
CA LEU A 218 -19.29 -24.38 -35.08
C LEU A 218 -20.76 -24.51 -35.51
N ASP A 219 -21.56 -23.46 -35.30
CA ASP A 219 -22.98 -23.42 -35.66
C ASP A 219 -23.21 -23.04 -37.15
N ARG A 220 -22.15 -22.79 -37.94
CA ARG A 220 -22.19 -22.52 -39.40
C ARG A 220 -21.75 -23.73 -40.20
#